data_AF-A0A9P4WY19-F1
#
_entry.id   AF-A0A9P4WY19-F1
#
_cell.length_a   1.000
_cell.length_b   1.000
_cell.length_c   1.000
_cell.angle_alpha   90.00
_cell.angle_beta   90.00
_cell.angle_gamma   90.00
#
_symmetry.space_group_name_H-M   'P 1'
#
loop_
_entity.id
_entity.type
_entity.pdbx_description
1 polymer ?
#
loop_
_entity_poly.entity_id
_entity_poly.type
_entity_poly.pdbx_seq_one_letter_code
_entity_poly.pdbx_strand_id
1 'polypeptide(L)'
;MSEKTAPYEGTTHRPQARERLQEAEDPPIPTYAEASGYAPPPGPPPSAIPAVPSGPTPTNVPSSELASPPAADELPGYDTIDPKNTEFLLYSTFIHTPTGPVYQLSSPLDSYNSPLRIRRLRASELQLAHEVPLQFDRNQTIYEISDPPFRENEYYMIGKKPHCYGGTLQITFGWKTWHIRHIAGPNSVVKEIMTCRKVSAGGGLFSKGKSKSGAVERDGLTEPFEWRDTAGRLLATEGLQLLPSGVVPTVRLSEDLDSMWRELMISFWMARLWATFR
;
A
#
# COMPACT_ATOMS: atom_id res chain seq x y z
N MET A 1 10.01 -62.27 30.09
CA MET A 1 9.09 -63.10 29.29
C MET A 1 8.29 -62.11 28.44
N SER A 2 8.64 -61.86 27.18
CA SER A 2 8.16 -62.57 25.97
C SER A 2 6.62 -62.60 25.97
N GLU A 3 5.87 -61.99 25.03
CA GLU A 3 6.04 -61.96 23.57
C GLU A 3 5.17 -60.88 22.87
N LYS A 4 5.66 -60.44 21.69
CA LYS A 4 5.01 -60.12 20.39
C LYS A 4 3.80 -59.14 20.35
N THR A 5 3.70 -58.19 19.42
CA THR A 5 3.79 -58.35 17.95
C THR A 5 3.94 -56.96 17.27
N ALA A 6 4.72 -56.86 16.19
CA ALA A 6 4.87 -55.72 15.27
C ALA A 6 3.99 -55.91 14.00
N PRO A 7 4.13 -55.20 12.85
CA PRO A 7 4.51 -53.80 12.56
C PRO A 7 3.51 -53.09 11.57
N TYR A 8 3.54 -51.76 11.49
CA TYR A 8 2.98 -50.95 10.37
C TYR A 8 3.88 -49.69 10.33
N GLU A 9 4.59 -49.34 9.25
CA GLU A 9 4.06 -48.73 8.04
C GLU A 9 5.02 -48.97 6.86
N GLY A 10 4.44 -49.17 5.68
CA GLY A 10 5.14 -49.30 4.42
C GLY A 10 5.64 -47.96 3.90
N THR A 11 6.96 -47.83 3.74
CA THR A 11 7.59 -46.83 2.89
C THR A 11 7.48 -47.25 1.42
N THR A 12 6.55 -46.63 0.70
CA THR A 12 6.45 -46.74 -0.76
C THR A 12 7.62 -45.99 -1.40
N HIS A 13 8.61 -46.73 -1.88
CA HIS A 13 9.62 -46.25 -2.81
C HIS A 13 8.93 -45.75 -4.09
N ARG A 14 9.05 -44.46 -4.40
CA ARG A 14 8.72 -43.91 -5.71
C ARG A 14 9.98 -43.96 -6.59
N PRO A 15 10.04 -44.79 -7.64
CA PRO A 15 11.17 -44.78 -8.55
C PRO A 15 11.19 -43.51 -9.38
N GLN A 16 12.40 -43.00 -9.57
CA GLN A 16 12.77 -41.94 -10.50
C GLN A 16 12.28 -42.29 -11.91
N ALA A 17 11.41 -41.45 -12.47
CA ALA A 17 11.07 -41.44 -13.87
C ALA A 17 11.22 -39.99 -14.35
N ARG A 18 12.46 -39.60 -14.63
CA ARG A 18 12.77 -38.38 -15.36
C ARG A 18 14.03 -38.58 -16.22
N GLU A 19 14.04 -39.68 -16.96
CA GLU A 19 14.84 -39.86 -18.16
C GLU A 19 13.88 -40.15 -19.31
N ARG A 20 13.41 -39.09 -19.97
CA ARG A 20 13.12 -39.10 -21.41
C ARG A 20 13.44 -37.72 -21.95
N LEU A 21 14.67 -37.62 -22.43
CA LEU A 21 15.05 -36.71 -23.50
C LEU A 21 14.19 -37.05 -24.73
N GLN A 22 13.35 -36.12 -25.14
CA GLN A 22 12.98 -35.94 -26.54
C GLN A 22 13.03 -34.43 -26.78
N GLU A 23 14.25 -34.00 -27.09
CA GLU A 23 14.59 -33.13 -28.21
C GLU A 23 13.35 -32.64 -28.99
N ALA A 24 12.82 -31.51 -28.57
CA ALA A 24 11.97 -30.67 -29.40
C ALA A 24 12.87 -29.50 -29.84
N GLU A 25 13.27 -29.54 -31.11
CA GLU A 25 13.95 -28.44 -31.79
C GLU A 25 13.12 -27.16 -31.64
N ASP A 26 13.62 -26.18 -30.89
CA ASP A 26 13.09 -24.82 -30.92
C ASP A 26 13.40 -24.20 -32.29
N PRO A 27 12.42 -23.64 -33.01
CA PRO A 27 12.70 -22.92 -34.24
C PRO A 27 13.54 -21.67 -33.94
N PRO A 28 14.50 -21.31 -34.83
CA PRO A 28 15.41 -20.20 -34.57
C PRO A 28 14.66 -18.88 -34.39
N ILE A 29 15.06 -18.14 -33.34
CA ILE A 29 14.55 -16.81 -33.00
C ILE A 29 14.85 -15.86 -34.19
N PRO A 30 13.84 -15.17 -34.75
CA PRO A 30 14.07 -14.17 -35.79
C PRO A 30 14.97 -13.04 -35.27
N THR A 31 16.01 -12.71 -36.04
CA THR A 31 16.93 -11.62 -35.74
C THR A 31 16.31 -10.26 -36.08
N TYR A 32 16.66 -9.23 -35.30
CA TYR A 32 16.05 -7.89 -35.24
C TYR A 32 16.23 -7.00 -36.49
N ALA A 33 16.48 -7.57 -37.67
CA ALA A 33 16.93 -6.83 -38.86
C ALA A 33 15.88 -6.62 -39.96
N GLU A 34 14.65 -7.14 -39.85
CA GLU A 34 13.67 -7.12 -40.96
C GLU A 34 12.34 -6.38 -40.68
N ALA A 35 12.28 -5.48 -39.69
CA ALA A 35 11.09 -4.63 -39.45
C ALA A 35 11.31 -3.14 -39.80
N SER A 36 12.18 -2.84 -40.77
CA SER A 36 12.37 -1.49 -41.33
C SER A 36 11.81 -1.43 -42.75
N GLY A 37 10.48 -1.36 -42.87
CA GLY A 37 9.77 -1.32 -44.14
C GLY A 37 8.63 -0.31 -44.16
N TYR A 38 8.96 0.91 -44.62
CA TYR A 38 8.08 1.88 -45.30
C TYR A 38 6.77 2.32 -44.62
N ALA A 39 6.82 3.49 -43.97
CA ALA A 39 5.71 4.44 -43.97
C ALA A 39 6.16 5.69 -44.76
N PRO A 40 5.41 6.16 -45.78
CA PRO A 40 5.74 7.40 -46.47
C PRO A 40 5.54 8.60 -45.54
N PRO A 41 6.36 9.66 -45.65
CA PRO A 41 6.28 10.80 -44.74
C PRO A 41 4.94 11.54 -44.91
N PRO A 42 4.32 12.03 -43.83
CA PRO A 42 3.15 12.89 -43.92
C PRO A 42 3.54 14.21 -44.58
N GLY A 43 2.85 14.56 -45.65
CA GLY A 43 3.04 15.81 -46.38
C GLY A 43 2.75 17.05 -45.52
N PRO A 44 3.33 18.20 -45.86
CA PRO A 44 3.13 19.44 -45.10
C PRO A 44 1.68 19.94 -45.21
N PRO A 45 1.10 20.50 -44.14
CA PRO A 45 -0.21 21.15 -44.21
C PRO A 45 -0.12 22.43 -45.07
N PRO A 46 -1.12 22.71 -45.93
CA PRO A 46 -1.12 23.93 -46.72
C PRO A 46 -1.29 25.16 -45.81
N SER A 47 -0.30 26.06 -45.85
CA SER A 47 -0.42 27.41 -45.30
C SER A 47 -1.17 28.30 -46.30
N ALA A 48 -2.36 28.77 -45.94
CA ALA A 48 -2.99 29.93 -46.57
C ALA A 48 -3.97 30.59 -45.59
N ILE A 49 -3.67 31.83 -45.19
CA ILE A 49 -4.60 32.80 -44.63
C ILE A 49 -4.61 33.99 -45.63
N PRO A 50 -5.60 34.91 -45.62
CA PRO A 50 -6.99 34.78 -46.06
C PRO A 50 -7.27 35.68 -47.29
N ALA A 51 -8.32 35.38 -48.05
CA ALA A 51 -8.92 36.37 -48.94
C ALA A 51 -10.44 36.42 -48.72
N VAL A 52 -10.89 37.52 -48.12
CA VAL A 52 -12.28 37.99 -48.04
C VAL A 52 -12.66 38.56 -49.42
N PRO A 53 -13.87 38.29 -49.96
CA PRO A 53 -14.89 39.34 -49.97
C PRO A 53 -16.37 38.87 -49.82
N SER A 54 -17.06 39.53 -48.88
CA SER A 54 -18.39 40.17 -48.97
C SER A 54 -19.56 39.49 -49.71
N GLY A 55 -20.60 39.12 -48.95
CA GLY A 55 -21.99 38.95 -49.44
C GLY A 55 -22.96 38.43 -48.34
N PRO A 56 -24.24 38.85 -48.27
CA PRO A 56 -24.97 38.92 -46.99
C PRO A 56 -26.05 37.85 -46.77
N THR A 57 -26.60 37.87 -45.55
CA THR A 57 -27.93 37.40 -45.06
C THR A 57 -28.08 35.97 -44.48
N PRO A 58 -29.02 35.79 -43.51
CA PRO A 58 -28.74 35.12 -42.24
C PRO A 58 -29.59 33.86 -42.03
N THR A 59 -29.07 32.85 -41.33
CA THR A 59 -29.95 31.83 -40.71
C THR A 59 -29.27 31.15 -39.52
N ASN A 60 -29.72 31.57 -38.33
CA ASN A 60 -30.08 30.73 -37.18
C ASN A 60 -29.37 29.36 -37.06
N VAL A 61 -28.33 29.29 -36.23
CA VAL A 61 -27.91 28.04 -35.57
C VAL A 61 -27.57 28.38 -34.12
N PRO A 62 -28.24 27.79 -33.11
CA PRO A 62 -27.78 27.91 -31.73
C PRO A 62 -26.44 27.17 -31.62
N SER A 63 -25.38 27.90 -31.36
CA SER A 63 -24.08 27.34 -31.00
C SER A 63 -24.28 26.43 -29.79
N SER A 64 -24.22 25.13 -30.02
CA SER A 64 -23.95 24.15 -28.98
C SER A 64 -22.59 24.52 -28.41
N GLU A 65 -22.63 25.13 -27.22
CA GLU A 65 -21.48 25.37 -26.37
C GLU A 65 -20.90 24.00 -26.03
N LEU A 66 -20.00 23.53 -26.90
CA LEU A 66 -19.12 22.42 -26.65
C LEU A 66 -18.33 22.80 -25.39
N ALA A 67 -18.82 22.29 -24.26
CA ALA A 67 -18.07 22.24 -23.03
C ALA A 67 -16.70 21.65 -23.36
N SER A 68 -15.68 22.51 -23.32
CA SER A 68 -14.29 22.10 -23.40
C SER A 68 -14.09 20.95 -22.40
N PRO A 69 -13.46 19.82 -22.79
CA PRO A 69 -13.05 18.84 -21.81
C PRO A 69 -12.19 19.56 -20.75
N PRO A 70 -12.35 19.27 -19.44
CA PRO A 70 -11.54 19.93 -18.43
C PRO A 70 -10.08 19.69 -18.79
N ALA A 71 -9.33 20.80 -18.86
CA ALA A 71 -7.96 20.83 -19.31
C ALA A 71 -7.15 19.74 -18.59
N ALA A 72 -6.45 18.94 -19.39
CA ALA A 72 -5.59 17.85 -18.98
C ALA A 72 -4.26 18.35 -18.36
N ASP A 73 -4.34 19.31 -17.44
CA ASP A 73 -3.19 19.96 -16.81
C ASP A 73 -3.42 20.24 -15.31
N GLU A 74 -4.31 19.48 -14.68
CA GLU A 74 -4.26 19.35 -13.23
C GLU A 74 -3.05 18.46 -12.91
N LEU A 75 -1.87 19.08 -12.83
CA LEU A 75 -0.72 18.55 -12.10
C LEU A 75 -1.29 17.88 -10.85
N PRO A 76 -0.99 16.60 -10.56
CA PRO A 76 -1.61 15.94 -9.43
C PRO A 76 -1.31 16.78 -8.21
N GLY A 77 -2.34 17.48 -7.72
CA GLY A 77 -2.29 18.22 -6.49
C GLY A 77 -1.87 17.19 -5.47
N TYR A 78 -0.61 17.28 -5.05
CA TYR A 78 -0.23 16.63 -3.81
C TYR A 78 -0.99 17.42 -2.76
N ASP A 79 -2.27 17.10 -2.60
CA ASP A 79 -3.08 17.49 -1.46
C ASP A 79 -2.36 16.86 -0.29
N THR A 80 -1.42 17.64 0.24
CA THR A 80 -0.66 17.32 1.42
C THR A 80 -1.70 17.10 2.48
N ILE A 81 -1.71 15.90 3.06
CA ILE A 81 -2.45 15.62 4.28
C ILE A 81 -2.21 16.82 5.19
N ASP A 82 -3.27 17.46 5.66
CA ASP A 82 -3.11 18.57 6.61
C ASP A 82 -2.18 18.07 7.73
N PRO A 83 -1.00 18.69 7.94
CA PRO A 83 -0.08 18.26 8.99
C PRO A 83 -0.73 18.26 10.38
N LYS A 84 -1.84 19.00 10.55
CA LYS A 84 -2.64 19.00 11.79
C LYS A 84 -3.43 17.71 12.00
N ASN A 85 -3.70 16.95 10.93
CA ASN A 85 -4.34 15.64 11.03
C ASN A 85 -3.31 14.61 11.47
N THR A 86 -3.29 14.32 12.77
CA THR A 86 -2.43 13.29 13.37
C THR A 86 -3.17 12.00 13.69
N GLU A 87 -4.50 12.01 13.75
CA GLU A 87 -5.32 10.84 14.07
C GLU A 87 -5.96 10.24 12.81
N PHE A 88 -5.82 8.92 12.66
CA PHE A 88 -6.34 8.16 11.54
C PHE A 88 -7.08 6.92 12.02
N LEU A 89 -8.28 6.68 11.47
CA LEU A 89 -9.17 5.58 11.82
C LEU A 89 -9.43 4.70 10.60
N LEU A 90 -9.42 3.38 10.75
CA LEU A 90 -9.68 2.44 9.67
C LEU A 90 -11.12 1.95 9.69
N TYR A 91 -11.89 2.32 8.67
CA TYR A 91 -13.25 1.82 8.42
C TYR A 91 -13.28 0.96 7.17
N SER A 92 -13.30 -0.37 7.35
CA SER A 92 -13.27 -1.35 6.25
C SER A 92 -12.04 -1.14 5.34
N THR A 93 -12.21 -0.51 4.18
CA THR A 93 -11.13 -0.20 3.22
C THR A 93 -10.74 1.27 3.20
N PHE A 94 -11.40 2.14 3.96
CA PHE A 94 -11.11 3.56 4.01
C PHE A 94 -10.40 3.95 5.29
N ILE A 95 -9.38 4.80 5.17
CA ILE A 95 -8.72 5.43 6.30
C ILE A 95 -9.22 6.86 6.39
N HIS A 96 -9.75 7.21 7.55
CA HIS A 96 -10.35 8.50 7.84
C HIS A 96 -9.48 9.33 8.75
N THR A 97 -9.48 10.63 8.52
CA THR A 97 -9.14 11.66 9.51
C THR A 97 -10.43 12.15 10.17
N PRO A 98 -10.36 13.00 11.21
CA PRO A 98 -11.55 13.65 11.76
C PRO A 98 -12.36 14.44 10.72
N THR A 99 -11.74 14.88 9.62
CA THR A 99 -12.41 15.64 8.56
C THR A 99 -13.00 14.78 7.45
N GLY A 100 -12.74 13.46 7.43
CA GLY A 100 -13.27 12.55 6.40
C GLY A 100 -12.27 11.51 5.89
N PRO A 101 -12.68 10.70 4.90
CA PRO A 101 -11.82 9.67 4.30
C PRO A 101 -10.69 10.31 3.51
N VAL A 102 -9.46 9.78 3.63
CA VAL A 102 -8.26 10.33 2.97
C VAL A 102 -7.47 9.27 2.21
N TYR A 103 -7.57 8.00 2.61
CA TYR A 103 -6.97 6.88 1.89
C TYR A 103 -7.97 5.77 1.64
N GLN A 104 -7.65 4.97 0.64
CA GLN A 104 -8.33 3.73 0.34
C GLN A 104 -7.33 2.58 0.27
N LEU A 105 -7.72 1.41 0.74
CA LEU A 105 -7.05 0.13 0.58
C LEU A 105 -7.64 -0.63 -0.61
N SER A 106 -6.83 -1.43 -1.30
CA SER A 106 -7.31 -2.24 -2.43
C SER A 106 -8.29 -3.34 -2.04
N SER A 107 -8.29 -3.73 -0.77
CA SER A 107 -9.13 -4.80 -0.26
C SER A 107 -9.27 -4.70 1.27
N PRO A 108 -10.33 -5.27 1.85
CA PRO A 108 -10.42 -5.46 3.30
C PRO A 108 -9.22 -6.25 3.83
N LEU A 109 -8.83 -6.00 5.08
CA LEU A 109 -7.64 -6.61 5.68
C LEU A 109 -7.77 -8.14 5.87
N ASP A 110 -8.98 -8.66 5.99
CA ASP A 110 -9.32 -10.08 6.18
C ASP A 110 -9.46 -10.86 4.86
N SER A 111 -9.29 -10.21 3.71
CA SER A 111 -9.56 -10.80 2.40
C SER A 111 -8.44 -11.71 1.86
N TYR A 112 -7.34 -11.90 2.59
CA TYR A 112 -6.14 -12.66 2.18
C TYR A 112 -5.58 -12.31 0.79
N ASN A 113 -5.95 -11.15 0.23
CA ASN A 113 -5.45 -10.70 -1.07
C ASN A 113 -4.01 -10.21 -0.94
N SER A 114 -3.13 -10.68 -1.83
CA SER A 114 -1.76 -10.19 -1.99
C SER A 114 -1.56 -9.78 -3.45
N PRO A 115 -1.00 -8.59 -3.73
CA PRO A 115 -0.52 -7.62 -2.75
C PRO A 115 -1.64 -6.70 -2.24
N LEU A 116 -1.52 -6.25 -0.99
CA LEU A 116 -2.32 -5.15 -0.44
C LEU A 116 -1.77 -3.82 -0.96
N ARG A 117 -2.64 -2.91 -1.38
CA ARG A 117 -2.25 -1.58 -1.88
C ARG A 117 -2.98 -0.50 -1.11
N ILE A 118 -2.32 0.64 -0.96
CA ILE A 118 -2.91 1.87 -0.43
C ILE A 118 -2.77 2.99 -1.47
N ARG A 119 -3.78 3.87 -1.54
CA ARG A 119 -3.78 5.09 -2.36
C ARG A 119 -4.37 6.26 -1.60
N ARG A 120 -4.04 7.49 -1.99
CA ARG A 120 -4.77 8.70 -1.59
C ARG A 120 -6.08 8.81 -2.35
N LEU A 121 -7.10 9.36 -1.69
CA LEU A 121 -8.31 9.82 -2.36
C LEU A 121 -8.07 11.21 -2.95
N ARG A 122 -8.63 11.47 -4.13
CA ARG A 122 -8.64 12.80 -4.74
C ARG A 122 -9.74 13.65 -4.14
N ALA A 123 -9.59 14.98 -4.19
CA ALA A 123 -10.63 15.93 -3.75
C ALA A 123 -12.01 15.62 -4.34
N SER A 124 -12.09 15.24 -5.62
CA SER A 124 -13.34 14.86 -6.30
C SER A 124 -13.98 13.57 -5.75
N GLU A 125 -13.20 12.70 -5.12
CA GLU A 125 -13.66 11.42 -4.57
C GLU A 125 -14.12 11.56 -3.12
N LEU A 126 -13.73 12.62 -2.40
CA LEU A 126 -14.05 12.82 -0.98
C LEU A 126 -15.55 12.90 -0.73
N GLN A 127 -16.28 13.62 -1.59
CA GLN A 127 -17.74 13.76 -1.50
C GLN A 127 -18.46 12.45 -1.86
N LEU A 128 -17.90 11.70 -2.82
CA LEU A 128 -18.50 10.48 -3.35
C LEU A 128 -18.29 9.26 -2.44
N ALA A 129 -17.27 9.29 -1.57
CA ALA A 129 -16.88 8.16 -0.73
C ALA A 129 -18.00 7.67 0.21
N HIS A 130 -19.00 8.50 0.51
CA HIS A 130 -20.15 8.16 1.33
C HIS A 130 -21.42 7.82 0.53
N GLU A 131 -21.45 8.14 -0.77
CA GLU A 131 -22.65 8.04 -1.60
C GLU A 131 -22.61 6.84 -2.54
N VAL A 132 -21.43 6.52 -3.07
CA VAL A 132 -21.26 5.48 -4.09
C VAL A 132 -20.07 4.57 -3.80
N PRO A 133 -20.12 3.28 -4.20
CA PRO A 133 -18.98 2.40 -4.12
C PRO A 133 -17.81 2.92 -4.96
N LEU A 134 -16.73 3.34 -4.30
CA LEU A 134 -15.53 3.83 -4.96
C LEU A 134 -14.61 2.66 -5.35
N GLN A 135 -14.30 2.55 -6.64
CA GLN A 135 -13.33 1.57 -7.11
C GLN A 135 -11.90 1.97 -6.75
N PHE A 136 -11.06 0.98 -6.49
CA PHE A 136 -9.65 1.22 -6.19
C PHE A 136 -8.87 1.52 -7.48
N ASP A 137 -8.35 2.73 -7.61
CA ASP A 137 -7.47 3.10 -8.73
C ASP A 137 -6.03 2.64 -8.47
N ARG A 138 -5.61 1.58 -9.17
CA ARG A 138 -4.26 1.02 -9.07
C ARG A 138 -3.18 2.01 -9.51
N ASN A 139 -3.49 2.93 -10.42
CA ASN A 139 -2.54 3.92 -10.92
C ASN A 139 -2.18 4.96 -9.85
N GLN A 140 -3.01 5.11 -8.81
CA GLN A 140 -2.79 6.03 -7.69
C GLN A 140 -2.18 5.35 -6.46
N THR A 141 -1.74 4.09 -6.59
CA THR A 141 -1.07 3.38 -5.49
C THR A 141 0.16 4.16 -5.02
N ILE A 142 0.27 4.36 -3.70
CA ILE A 142 1.46 4.95 -3.05
C ILE A 142 2.41 3.86 -2.56
N TYR A 143 1.89 2.83 -1.89
CA TYR A 143 2.66 1.68 -1.44
C TYR A 143 1.92 0.38 -1.78
N GLU A 144 2.71 -0.64 -2.12
CA GLU A 144 2.27 -2.00 -2.36
C GLU A 144 2.97 -2.94 -1.38
N ILE A 145 2.21 -3.78 -0.70
CA ILE A 145 2.69 -4.71 0.32
C ILE A 145 2.45 -6.12 -0.19
N SER A 146 3.52 -6.89 -0.34
CA SER A 146 3.51 -8.26 -0.82
C SER A 146 3.87 -9.24 0.29
N ASP A 147 3.12 -10.34 0.35
CA ASP A 147 3.45 -11.53 1.12
C ASP A 147 4.32 -12.46 0.24
N PRO A 148 5.63 -12.60 0.52
CA PRO A 148 6.51 -13.46 -0.23
C PRO A 148 6.18 -14.94 0.02
N PRO A 149 6.21 -15.80 -1.01
CA PRO A 149 6.03 -17.21 -0.77
C PRO A 149 7.21 -17.74 0.07
N PHE A 150 6.91 -18.59 1.05
CA PHE A 150 7.86 -19.37 1.87
C PHE A 150 8.61 -18.65 3.00
N ARG A 151 8.26 -17.40 3.36
CA ARG A 151 8.83 -16.75 4.55
C ARG A 151 7.74 -16.31 5.51
N GLU A 152 7.59 -17.08 6.61
CA GLU A 152 6.66 -16.72 7.67
C GLU A 152 7.09 -15.43 8.35
N ASN A 153 6.11 -14.58 8.71
CA ASN A 153 6.32 -13.34 9.46
C ASN A 153 7.22 -12.30 8.77
N GLU A 154 7.39 -12.38 7.45
CA GLU A 154 8.19 -11.46 6.66
C GLU A 154 7.39 -10.93 5.48
N TYR A 155 7.30 -9.61 5.36
CA TYR A 155 6.55 -8.92 4.31
C TYR A 155 7.42 -7.85 3.67
N TYR A 156 7.10 -7.51 2.42
CA TYR A 156 7.83 -6.48 1.68
C TYR A 156 6.88 -5.38 1.25
N MET A 157 7.29 -4.14 1.45
CA MET A 157 6.56 -2.95 1.03
C MET A 157 7.43 -2.11 0.08
N ILE A 158 6.84 -1.65 -1.02
CA ILE A 158 7.53 -0.89 -2.07
C ILE A 158 6.72 0.36 -2.39
N GLY A 159 7.39 1.52 -2.39
CA GLY A 159 6.83 2.78 -2.85
C GLY A 159 6.65 2.80 -4.38
N LYS A 160 5.50 3.28 -4.85
CA LYS A 160 5.14 3.33 -6.28
C LYS A 160 5.17 4.75 -6.86
N LYS A 161 5.39 5.77 -6.03
CA LYS A 161 5.48 7.18 -6.45
C LYS A 161 6.86 7.76 -6.13
N PRO A 162 7.32 8.80 -6.87
CA PRO A 162 8.65 9.39 -6.66
C PRO A 162 8.87 10.03 -5.27
N HIS A 163 7.79 10.46 -4.60
CA HIS A 163 7.85 11.05 -3.26
C HIS A 163 7.77 10.00 -2.14
N CYS A 164 7.57 8.73 -2.47
CA CYS A 164 7.59 7.66 -1.47
C CYS A 164 9.01 7.42 -0.98
N TYR A 165 9.11 6.80 0.20
CA TYR A 165 10.38 6.33 0.70
C TYR A 165 10.97 5.30 -0.27
N GLY A 166 12.16 5.58 -0.80
CA GLY A 166 12.79 4.76 -1.83
C GLY A 166 13.22 3.37 -1.34
N GLY A 167 13.58 2.51 -2.30
CA GLY A 167 14.02 1.15 -2.02
C GLY A 167 12.88 0.20 -1.62
N THR A 168 13.26 -0.91 -1.01
CA THR A 168 12.33 -1.92 -0.49
C THR A 168 12.34 -1.90 1.03
N LEU A 169 11.15 -1.95 1.62
CA LEU A 169 10.95 -1.96 3.06
C LEU A 169 10.55 -3.36 3.50
N GLN A 170 11.43 -4.02 4.24
CA GLN A 170 11.20 -5.33 4.84
C GLN A 170 10.51 -5.14 6.19
N ILE A 171 9.42 -5.85 6.41
CA ILE A 171 8.63 -5.83 7.63
C ILE A 171 8.70 -7.24 8.22
N THR A 172 9.36 -7.40 9.36
CA THR A 172 9.48 -8.72 10.02
C THR A 172 8.94 -8.69 11.43
N PHE A 173 8.20 -9.71 11.84
CA PHE A 173 7.82 -9.89 13.23
C PHE A 173 8.79 -10.84 13.94
N GLY A 174 9.51 -10.31 14.94
CA GLY A 174 10.38 -11.05 15.85
C GLY A 174 9.77 -11.16 17.23
N TRP A 175 10.60 -11.37 18.27
CA TRP A 175 10.13 -11.53 19.65
C TRP A 175 9.31 -10.30 20.13
N LYS A 176 7.98 -10.39 20.00
CA LYS A 176 6.98 -9.37 20.39
C LYS A 176 7.21 -7.99 19.76
N THR A 177 8.01 -7.92 18.70
CA THR A 177 8.48 -6.66 18.10
C THR A 177 8.46 -6.79 16.59
N TRP A 178 7.82 -5.84 15.93
CA TRP A 178 7.91 -5.62 14.51
C TRP A 178 9.18 -4.82 14.22
N HIS A 179 9.95 -5.27 13.24
CA HIS A 179 11.15 -4.63 12.76
C HIS A 179 10.94 -4.18 11.32
N ILE A 180 11.23 -2.91 11.06
CA ILE A 180 11.20 -2.32 9.74
C ILE A 180 12.62 -2.09 9.29
N ARG A 181 13.01 -2.74 8.20
CA ARG A 181 14.34 -2.61 7.60
C ARG A 181 14.26 -2.08 6.19
N HIS A 182 15.16 -1.19 5.85
CA HIS A 182 15.30 -0.60 4.53
C HIS A 182 16.40 -1.31 3.74
N ILE A 183 16.07 -1.65 2.50
CA ILE A 183 16.95 -2.21 1.49
C ILE A 183 16.99 -1.21 0.33
N ALA A 184 18.02 -0.36 0.28
CA ALA A 184 18.09 0.75 -0.68
C ALA A 184 18.14 0.30 -2.16
N GLY A 185 18.67 -0.90 -2.42
CA GLY A 185 18.74 -1.49 -3.74
C GLY A 185 19.39 -2.87 -3.73
N PRO A 186 19.62 -3.46 -4.91
CA PRO A 186 20.30 -4.75 -5.03
C PRO A 186 21.64 -4.75 -4.29
N ASN A 187 21.92 -5.79 -3.51
CA ASN A 187 23.15 -5.96 -2.72
C ASN A 187 23.43 -4.86 -1.69
N SER A 188 22.44 -4.00 -1.38
CA SER A 188 22.59 -2.99 -0.34
C SER A 188 22.53 -3.61 1.05
N VAL A 189 23.27 -3.02 1.99
CA VAL A 189 23.20 -3.41 3.40
C VAL A 189 21.80 -3.10 3.93
N VAL A 190 21.18 -4.11 4.55
CA VAL A 190 19.88 -3.98 5.20
C VAL A 190 20.03 -3.14 6.46
N LYS A 191 19.29 -2.03 6.56
CA LYS A 191 19.35 -1.11 7.70
C LYS A 191 18.01 -1.07 8.43
N GLU A 192 17.99 -1.37 9.73
CA GLU A 192 16.80 -1.11 10.54
C GLU A 192 16.52 0.39 10.62
N ILE A 193 15.27 0.79 10.41
CA ILE A 193 14.84 2.20 10.44
C ILE A 193 13.80 2.47 11.53
N MET A 194 13.04 1.45 11.93
CA MET A 194 11.97 1.60 12.90
C MET A 194 11.61 0.25 13.53
N THR A 195 11.09 0.31 14.75
CA THR A 195 10.49 -0.84 15.45
C THR A 195 9.08 -0.50 15.92
N CYS A 196 8.24 -1.53 16.06
CA CYS A 196 6.92 -1.41 16.68
C CYS A 196 6.71 -2.52 17.70
N ARG A 197 6.26 -2.18 18.91
CA ARG A 197 6.03 -3.15 19.99
C ARG A 197 4.80 -2.79 20.80
N LYS A 198 4.14 -3.82 21.33
CA LYS A 198 3.02 -3.63 22.27
C LYS A 198 3.57 -2.96 23.52
N VAL A 199 2.89 -1.90 23.97
CA VAL A 199 3.17 -1.28 25.27
C VAL A 199 2.67 -2.25 26.33
N SER A 200 3.59 -2.91 27.02
CA SER A 200 3.23 -3.69 28.19
C SER A 200 2.75 -2.73 29.27
N ALA A 201 1.48 -2.82 29.65
CA ALA A 201 1.01 -2.25 30.90
C ALA A 201 1.89 -2.86 32.01
N GLY A 202 2.68 -2.03 32.68
CA GLY A 202 3.54 -2.32 33.83
C GLY A 202 3.89 -3.79 34.09
N GLY A 203 5.10 -4.22 33.69
CA GLY A 203 5.55 -5.57 33.99
C GLY A 203 6.98 -5.88 33.55
N GLY A 204 7.93 -5.02 33.91
CA GLY A 204 9.33 -5.48 33.99
C GLY A 204 9.47 -6.48 35.14
N LEU A 205 10.37 -7.46 35.01
CA LEU A 205 10.62 -8.52 36.01
C LEU A 205 10.92 -8.03 37.44
N PHE A 206 11.06 -6.72 37.67
CA PHE A 206 11.30 -6.09 38.97
C PHE A 206 10.23 -5.10 39.42
N SER A 207 9.15 -4.91 38.66
CA SER A 207 8.05 -4.02 39.06
C SER A 207 7.01 -4.77 39.89
N LYS A 208 7.30 -4.96 41.19
CA LYS A 208 6.28 -5.24 42.21
C LYS A 208 5.44 -3.98 42.40
N GLY A 209 4.50 -3.73 41.50
CA GLY A 209 3.59 -2.60 41.58
C GLY A 209 2.25 -2.96 40.95
N LYS A 210 1.29 -3.35 41.81
CA LYS A 210 -0.15 -3.52 41.56
C LYS A 210 -0.61 -3.12 40.14
N SER A 211 -0.80 -4.11 39.27
CA SER A 211 -1.59 -3.94 38.05
C SER A 211 -3.08 -3.80 38.42
N LYS A 212 -3.47 -2.59 38.83
CA LYS A 212 -4.86 -2.14 38.79
C LYS A 212 -5.16 -1.81 37.33
N SER A 213 -6.01 -2.60 36.67
CA SER A 213 -7.03 -2.14 35.71
C SER A 213 -6.68 -0.96 34.78
N GLY A 214 -5.44 -0.84 34.30
CA GLY A 214 -4.90 0.41 33.75
C GLY A 214 -4.30 0.29 32.34
N ALA A 215 -4.43 -0.88 31.72
CA ALA A 215 -4.06 -1.09 30.32
C ALA A 215 -5.10 -0.52 29.33
N VAL A 216 -6.22 0.00 29.84
CA VAL A 216 -7.39 0.34 29.03
C VAL A 216 -7.27 1.71 28.34
N GLU A 217 -6.49 2.66 28.84
CA GLU A 217 -6.56 4.02 28.29
C GLU A 217 -5.21 4.73 28.39
N ARG A 218 -4.25 4.39 27.52
CA ARG A 218 -3.25 5.39 27.18
C ARG A 218 -3.83 6.21 26.04
N ASP A 219 -4.22 7.44 26.36
CA ASP A 219 -4.84 8.38 25.45
C ASP A 219 -6.18 7.88 24.85
N GLY A 220 -6.90 6.97 25.52
CA GLY A 220 -8.16 6.40 25.01
C GLY A 220 -8.00 5.31 23.95
N LEU A 221 -6.78 4.78 23.75
CA LEU A 221 -6.52 3.58 22.96
C LEU A 221 -6.36 2.36 23.86
N THR A 222 -7.06 1.28 23.50
CA THR A 222 -6.83 -0.05 24.05
C THR A 222 -5.76 -0.79 23.25
N GLU A 223 -5.01 -1.64 23.95
CA GLU A 223 -3.91 -2.45 23.41
C GLU A 223 -2.84 -1.67 22.62
N PRO A 224 -2.28 -0.58 23.16
CA PRO A 224 -1.44 0.31 22.38
C PRO A 224 -0.13 -0.35 21.93
N PHE A 225 0.28 -0.07 20.70
CA PHE A 225 1.62 -0.32 20.17
C PHE A 225 2.31 1.02 19.89
N GLU A 226 3.59 1.10 20.17
CA GLU A 226 4.41 2.27 19.87
C GLU A 226 5.36 1.99 18.73
N TRP A 227 5.37 2.89 17.75
CA TRP A 227 6.32 2.94 16.64
C TRP A 227 7.46 3.88 16.99
N ARG A 228 8.70 3.39 16.98
CA ARG A 228 9.89 4.16 17.35
C ARG A 228 11.00 4.03 16.32
N ASP A 229 11.64 5.14 15.98
CA ASP A 229 12.84 5.13 15.14
C ASP A 229 14.05 4.52 15.88
N THR A 230 15.16 4.37 15.16
CA THR A 230 16.41 3.83 15.72
C THR A 230 17.03 4.70 16.82
N ALA A 231 16.65 5.98 16.92
CA ALA A 231 17.06 6.86 18.00
C ALA A 231 16.13 6.76 19.23
N GLY A 232 15.07 5.95 19.15
CA GLY A 232 14.08 5.76 20.20
C GLY A 232 12.99 6.83 20.23
N ARG A 233 12.94 7.76 19.27
CA ARG A 233 11.88 8.77 19.17
C ARG A 233 10.57 8.10 18.79
N LEU A 234 9.49 8.49 19.46
CA LEU A 234 8.14 8.02 19.18
C LEU A 234 7.63 8.68 17.90
N LEU A 235 7.28 7.89 16.89
CA LEU A 235 6.75 8.37 15.61
C LEU A 235 5.23 8.22 15.52
N ALA A 236 4.68 7.15 16.12
CA ALA A 236 3.25 6.93 16.18
C ALA A 236 2.87 6.00 17.33
N THR A 237 1.62 6.11 17.77
CA THR A 237 0.97 5.15 18.67
C THR A 237 -0.26 4.62 17.95
N GLU A 238 -0.40 3.30 17.87
CA GLU A 238 -1.62 2.68 17.35
C GLU A 238 -2.31 1.85 18.43
N GLY A 239 -3.59 1.56 18.21
CA GLY A 239 -4.37 0.70 19.08
C GLY A 239 -5.80 0.62 18.60
N LEU A 240 -6.68 0.22 19.51
CA LEU A 240 -8.11 0.12 19.28
C LEU A 240 -8.83 1.25 20.02
N GLN A 241 -9.54 2.11 19.30
CA GLN A 241 -10.35 3.16 19.90
C GLN A 241 -11.77 2.65 20.12
N LEU A 242 -12.31 2.85 21.32
CA LEU A 242 -13.71 2.57 21.62
C LEU A 242 -14.55 3.77 21.21
N LEU A 243 -15.39 3.58 20.19
CA LEU A 243 -16.38 4.55 19.75
C LEU A 243 -17.79 4.04 20.08
N PRO A 244 -18.81 4.92 20.13
CA PRO A 244 -20.19 4.50 20.32
C PRO A 244 -20.67 3.46 19.29
N SER A 245 -20.10 3.49 18.08
CA SER A 245 -20.41 2.57 16.98
C SER A 245 -19.65 1.24 17.04
N GLY A 246 -18.72 1.07 17.98
CA GLY A 246 -17.88 -0.13 18.11
C GLY A 246 -16.39 0.19 18.26
N VAL A 247 -15.56 -0.82 18.06
CA VAL A 247 -14.10 -0.73 18.22
C VAL A 247 -13.44 -0.51 16.86
N VAL A 248 -12.62 0.52 16.73
CA VAL A 248 -12.00 0.92 15.46
C VAL A 248 -10.48 0.96 15.58
N PRO A 249 -9.73 0.28 14.70
CA PRO A 249 -8.29 0.42 14.63
C PRO A 249 -7.92 1.88 14.35
N THR A 250 -7.02 2.41 15.16
CA THR A 250 -6.64 3.82 15.13
C THR A 250 -5.13 3.96 15.24
N VAL A 251 -4.55 4.90 14.48
CA VAL A 251 -3.16 5.32 14.64
C VAL A 251 -3.10 6.83 14.85
N ARG A 252 -2.22 7.25 15.75
CA ARG A 252 -1.91 8.64 16.04
C ARG A 252 -0.44 8.90 15.74
N LEU A 253 -0.19 9.81 14.82
CA LEU A 253 1.12 10.20 14.36
C LEU A 253 1.69 11.33 15.21
N SER A 254 3.01 11.40 15.30
CA SER A 254 3.68 12.58 15.85
C SER A 254 3.50 13.79 14.94
N GLU A 255 3.34 14.97 15.53
CA GLU A 255 3.08 16.23 14.79
C GLU A 255 4.27 16.66 13.92
N ASP A 256 5.49 16.31 14.32
CA ASP A 256 6.75 16.68 13.66
C ASP A 256 7.08 15.84 12.41
N LEU A 257 6.22 14.88 12.04
CA LEU A 257 6.41 14.09 10.83
C LEU A 257 6.11 14.91 9.57
N ASP A 258 6.99 14.83 8.59
CA ASP A 258 6.74 15.35 7.25
C ASP A 258 5.72 14.50 6.47
N SER A 259 5.30 14.97 5.30
CA SER A 259 4.30 14.26 4.48
C SER A 259 4.74 12.84 4.09
N MET A 260 6.02 12.63 3.79
CA MET A 260 6.53 11.32 3.37
C MET A 260 6.47 10.33 4.53
N TRP A 261 6.96 10.75 5.70
CA TRP A 261 6.93 9.94 6.91
C TRP A 261 5.51 9.65 7.37
N ARG A 262 4.57 10.60 7.23
CA ARG A 262 3.16 10.36 7.56
C ARG A 262 2.56 9.23 6.73
N GLU A 263 2.72 9.29 5.41
CA GLU A 263 2.24 8.21 4.54
C GLU A 263 2.92 6.89 4.82
N LEU A 264 4.23 6.93 5.08
CA LEU A 264 5.00 5.76 5.39
C LEU A 264 4.51 5.10 6.70
N MET A 265 4.24 5.90 7.73
CA MET A 265 3.69 5.43 9.00
C MET A 265 2.29 4.82 8.83
N ILE A 266 1.41 5.47 8.07
CA ILE A 266 0.07 4.95 7.77
C ILE A 266 0.19 3.62 7.01
N SER A 267 1.10 3.53 6.05
CA SER A 267 1.32 2.31 5.26
C SER A 267 1.88 1.17 6.10
N PHE A 268 2.80 1.45 7.04
CA PHE A 268 3.31 0.45 7.97
C PHE A 268 2.24 -0.05 8.95
N TRP A 269 1.42 0.86 9.47
CA TRP A 269 0.27 0.51 10.31
C TRP A 269 -0.68 -0.45 9.56
N MET A 270 -0.99 -0.15 8.31
CA MET A 270 -1.83 -1.02 7.47
C MET A 270 -1.18 -2.36 7.18
N ALA A 271 0.11 -2.37 6.83
CA ALA A 271 0.86 -3.60 6.59
C ALA A 271 0.89 -4.50 7.84
N ARG A 272 1.08 -3.91 9.03
CA ARG A 272 1.09 -4.65 10.30
C ARG A 272 -0.28 -5.24 10.63
N LEU A 273 -1.35 -4.47 10.46
CA LEU A 273 -2.70 -4.96 10.68
C LEU A 273 -3.04 -6.09 9.71
N TRP A 274 -2.76 -5.90 8.42
CA TRP A 274 -2.95 -6.94 7.39
C TRP A 274 -2.19 -8.22 7.70
N ALA A 275 -0.92 -8.09 8.12
CA ALA A 275 -0.09 -9.21 8.54
C ALA A 275 -0.57 -9.91 9.81
N THR A 276 -1.43 -9.29 10.62
CA THR A 276 -2.04 -9.90 11.82
C THR A 276 -3.26 -10.74 11.46
N PHE A 277 -3.89 -10.51 10.31
CA PHE A 277 -5.02 -11.30 9.81
C PHE A 277 -4.59 -12.49 8.94
N ARG A 278 -3.28 -12.70 8.74
CA ARG A 278 -2.70 -13.86 8.08
C ARG A 278 -2.17 -14.86 9.11
#